data_AF-A0A957XGP1-F1
#
_entry.id   AF-A0A957XGP1-F1
#
_cell.length_a   1.000
_cell.length_b   1.000
_cell.length_c   1.000
_cell.angle_alpha   90.00
_cell.angle_beta   90.00
_cell.angle_gamma   90.00
#
_symmetry.space_group_name_H-M   'P 1'
#
loop_
_entity.id
_entity.type
_entity.pdbx_description
1 polymer ?
#
loop_
_entity_poly.entity_id
_entity_poly.type
_entity_poly.pdbx_seq_one_letter_code
_entity_poly.pdbx_strand_id
1 'polypeptide(L)'
;MGFIKKMVMRLARKLLEGALSQLTKQFNVIDEQVLNPLNKIVEIVSGGAWIGEGANAFLDEINTLAIPDVTSIGNEIDFTKTLLIKAEDLIVQADDRVSQLVRSQLTDTFKFY
;
A
#
# COMPACT_ATOMS: atom_id res chain seq x y z
N MET A 1 30.45 13.43 -10.03
CA MET A 1 29.80 12.11 -9.76
C MET A 1 28.38 12.21 -9.16
N GLY A 2 27.60 13.29 -9.46
CA GLY A 2 26.33 13.58 -8.75
C GLY A 2 25.04 13.49 -9.56
N PHE A 3 25.10 13.61 -10.89
CA PHE A 3 23.90 13.66 -11.73
C PHE A 3 23.21 12.30 -11.86
N ILE A 4 23.99 11.23 -12.12
CA ILE A 4 23.45 9.87 -12.29
C ILE A 4 22.81 9.36 -10.98
N LYS A 5 23.45 9.57 -9.82
CA LYS A 5 22.89 9.17 -8.52
C LYS A 5 21.57 9.88 -8.22
N LYS A 6 21.48 11.20 -8.45
CA LYS A 6 20.22 11.95 -8.29
C LYS A 6 19.15 11.48 -9.26
N MET A 7 19.51 11.16 -10.50
CA MET A 7 18.56 10.65 -11.49
C MET A 7 18.00 9.28 -11.07
N VAL A 8 18.86 8.39 -10.59
CA VAL A 8 18.46 7.06 -10.07
C VAL A 8 17.57 7.19 -8.82
N MET A 9 17.90 8.08 -7.88
CA MET A 9 17.07 8.31 -6.69
C MET A 9 15.69 8.90 -7.03
N ARG A 10 15.63 9.84 -7.99
CA ARG A 10 14.35 10.39 -8.48
C ARG A 10 13.53 9.35 -9.24
N LEU A 11 14.17 8.47 -10.01
CA LEU A 11 13.52 7.37 -10.69
C LEU A 11 12.96 6.36 -9.68
N ALA A 12 13.76 5.98 -8.66
CA ALA A 12 13.33 5.09 -7.59
C ALA A 12 12.11 5.63 -6.85
N ARG A 13 12.10 6.93 -6.50
CA ARG A 13 10.94 7.58 -5.88
C ARG A 13 9.68 7.49 -6.76
N LYS A 14 9.79 7.83 -8.05
CA LYS A 14 8.66 7.75 -8.98
C LYS A 14 8.11 6.33 -9.14
N LEU A 15 8.99 5.32 -9.14
CA LEU A 15 8.57 3.92 -9.20
C LEU A 15 7.81 3.49 -7.92
N LEU A 16 8.29 3.92 -6.75
CA LEU A 16 7.62 3.68 -5.46
C LEU A 16 6.27 4.39 -5.37
N GLU A 17 6.20 5.68 -5.73
CA GLU A 17 4.95 6.44 -5.81
C GLU A 17 3.93 5.75 -6.74
N GLY A 18 4.39 5.24 -7.89
CA GLY A 18 3.58 4.47 -8.82
C GLY A 18 3.05 3.16 -8.22
N ALA A 19 3.93 2.40 -7.54
CA ALA A 19 3.55 1.15 -6.87
C ALA A 19 2.54 1.41 -5.73
N LEU A 20 2.77 2.42 -4.91
CA LEU A 20 1.86 2.84 -3.84
C LEU A 20 0.47 3.24 -4.37
N SER A 21 0.43 3.96 -5.49
CA SER A 21 -0.82 4.33 -6.15
C SER A 21 -1.59 3.10 -6.63
N GLN A 22 -0.89 2.12 -7.23
CA GLN A 22 -1.53 0.88 -7.69
C GLN A 22 -2.03 0.03 -6.53
N LEU A 23 -1.25 -0.12 -5.46
CA LEU A 23 -1.66 -0.87 -4.27
C LEU A 23 -2.88 -0.24 -3.58
N THR A 24 -2.91 1.09 -3.47
CA THR A 24 -4.07 1.81 -2.93
C THR A 24 -5.32 1.57 -3.76
N LYS A 25 -5.20 1.54 -5.09
CA LYS A 25 -6.33 1.20 -5.96
C LYS A 25 -6.80 -0.24 -5.75
N GLN A 26 -5.88 -1.20 -5.67
CA GLN A 26 -6.22 -2.61 -5.43
C GLN A 26 -6.91 -2.80 -4.07
N PHE A 27 -6.44 -2.09 -3.04
CA PHE A 27 -7.09 -2.08 -1.74
C PHE A 27 -8.54 -1.59 -1.82
N ASN A 28 -8.77 -0.43 -2.46
CA ASN A 28 -10.12 0.12 -2.63
C ASN A 28 -11.01 -0.83 -3.45
N VAL A 29 -10.47 -1.52 -4.46
CA VAL A 29 -11.22 -2.52 -5.22
C VAL A 29 -11.68 -3.67 -4.33
N ILE A 30 -10.79 -4.19 -3.48
CA ILE A 30 -11.14 -5.28 -2.57
C ILE A 30 -12.22 -4.85 -1.58
N ASP A 31 -12.07 -3.68 -0.98
CA ASP A 31 -13.02 -3.18 0.02
C ASP A 31 -14.39 -2.87 -0.62
N GLU A 32 -14.40 -2.04 -1.68
CA GLU A 32 -15.63 -1.53 -2.27
C GLU A 32 -16.34 -2.55 -3.17
N GLN A 33 -15.59 -3.37 -3.90
CA GLN A 33 -16.16 -4.25 -4.93
C GLN A 33 -16.31 -5.70 -4.47
N VAL A 34 -15.68 -6.09 -3.35
CA VAL A 34 -15.75 -7.48 -2.86
C VAL A 34 -16.34 -7.53 -1.45
N LEU A 35 -15.70 -6.91 -0.45
CA LEU A 35 -16.17 -7.01 0.94
C LEU A 35 -17.55 -6.40 1.14
N ASN A 36 -17.78 -5.18 0.62
CA ASN A 36 -19.07 -4.51 0.75
C ASN A 36 -20.24 -5.31 0.12
N PRO A 37 -20.13 -5.82 -1.13
CA PRO A 37 -21.15 -6.69 -1.68
C PRO A 37 -21.35 -7.99 -0.91
N LEU A 38 -20.27 -8.64 -0.44
CA LEU A 38 -20.38 -9.88 0.35
C LEU A 38 -21.15 -9.65 1.65
N ASN A 39 -20.84 -8.56 2.38
CA ASN A 39 -21.56 -8.19 3.59
C ASN A 39 -23.04 -7.92 3.32
N LYS A 40 -23.37 -7.23 2.24
CA LYS A 40 -24.77 -6.99 1.83
C LYS A 40 -25.51 -8.29 1.51
N ILE A 41 -24.84 -9.23 0.85
CA ILE A 41 -25.42 -10.55 0.56
C ILE A 41 -25.70 -11.30 1.87
N VAL A 42 -24.77 -11.28 2.82
CA VAL A 42 -24.95 -11.88 4.15
C VAL A 42 -26.13 -11.25 4.88
N GLU A 43 -26.27 -9.92 4.87
CA GLU A 43 -27.40 -9.21 5.48
C GLU A 43 -28.74 -9.61 4.86
N ILE A 44 -28.81 -9.72 3.54
CA ILE A 44 -30.03 -10.14 2.83
C ILE A 44 -30.43 -11.57 3.21
N VAL A 45 -29.47 -12.50 3.22
CA VAL A 45 -29.73 -13.91 3.51
C VAL A 45 -30.08 -14.11 4.99
N SER A 46 -29.32 -13.50 5.90
CA SER A 46 -29.62 -13.52 7.35
C SER A 46 -30.94 -12.80 7.70
N GLY A 47 -31.35 -11.80 6.91
CA GLY A 47 -32.65 -11.13 7.01
C GLY A 47 -33.84 -11.99 6.56
N GLY A 48 -33.61 -13.23 6.14
CA GLY A 48 -34.67 -14.19 5.81
C GLY A 48 -35.16 -14.12 4.36
N ALA A 49 -34.46 -13.41 3.47
CA ALA A 49 -34.76 -13.45 2.04
C ALA A 49 -34.49 -14.85 1.43
N TRP A 50 -33.59 -15.62 2.05
CA TRP A 50 -33.34 -17.02 1.75
C TRP A 50 -33.18 -17.81 3.04
N ILE A 51 -33.99 -18.85 3.20
CA ILE A 51 -34.07 -19.65 4.43
C ILE A 51 -33.96 -21.13 4.06
N GLY A 52 -33.21 -21.88 4.85
CA GLY A 52 -33.03 -23.32 4.70
C GLY A 52 -31.60 -23.76 4.97
N GLU A 53 -31.35 -25.06 4.92
CA GLU A 53 -30.04 -25.65 5.19
C GLU A 53 -28.96 -25.11 4.22
N GLY A 54 -29.30 -24.92 2.95
CA GLY A 54 -28.41 -24.31 1.97
C GLY A 54 -28.10 -22.83 2.25
N ALA A 55 -29.06 -22.08 2.79
CA ALA A 55 -28.83 -20.68 3.19
C ALA A 55 -27.87 -20.60 4.39
N ASN A 56 -28.05 -21.50 5.36
CA ASN A 56 -27.17 -21.59 6.52
C ASN A 56 -25.75 -22.01 6.11
N ALA A 57 -25.60 -23.03 5.26
CA ALA A 57 -24.30 -23.49 4.76
C ALA A 57 -23.58 -22.39 3.97
N PHE A 58 -24.31 -21.64 3.14
CA PHE A 58 -23.76 -20.50 2.40
C PHE A 58 -23.29 -19.38 3.31
N LEU A 59 -24.09 -19.01 4.33
CA LEU A 59 -23.68 -18.03 5.33
C LEU A 59 -22.44 -18.49 6.09
N ASP A 60 -22.36 -19.76 6.45
CA ASP A 60 -21.21 -20.35 7.11
C ASP A 60 -19.96 -20.23 6.24
N GLU A 61 -20.03 -20.64 4.97
CA GLU A 61 -18.90 -20.59 4.04
C GLU A 61 -18.42 -19.15 3.80
N ILE A 62 -19.34 -18.19 3.65
CA ILE A 62 -18.95 -16.79 3.48
C ILE A 62 -18.29 -16.22 4.73
N ASN A 63 -18.85 -16.47 5.91
CA ASN A 63 -18.34 -15.91 7.16
C ASN A 63 -17.05 -16.58 7.63
N THR A 64 -16.84 -17.86 7.30
CA THR A 64 -15.70 -18.64 7.79
C THR A 64 -14.53 -18.68 6.81
N LEU A 65 -14.78 -18.54 5.50
CA LEU A 65 -13.74 -18.62 4.47
C LEU A 65 -13.66 -17.33 3.66
N ALA A 66 -14.74 -16.95 2.97
CA ALA A 66 -14.66 -15.91 1.93
C ALA A 66 -14.31 -14.52 2.48
N ILE A 67 -15.02 -14.02 3.51
CA ILE A 67 -14.74 -12.71 4.11
C ILE A 67 -13.35 -12.69 4.78
N PRO A 68 -12.98 -13.68 5.61
CA PRO A 68 -11.64 -13.75 6.20
C PRO A 68 -10.50 -13.76 5.17
N ASP A 69 -10.61 -14.56 4.11
CA ASP A 69 -9.58 -14.66 3.07
C ASP A 69 -9.40 -13.34 2.32
N VAL A 70 -10.51 -12.70 1.93
CA VAL A 70 -10.46 -11.40 1.24
C VAL A 70 -9.89 -10.32 2.17
N THR A 71 -10.23 -10.36 3.46
CA THR A 71 -9.65 -9.47 4.48
C THR A 71 -8.15 -9.69 4.63
N SER A 72 -7.68 -10.95 4.59
CA SER A 72 -6.25 -11.28 4.63
C SER A 72 -5.49 -10.66 3.46
N ILE A 73 -6.05 -10.68 2.25
CA ILE A 73 -5.46 -10.03 1.08
C ILE A 73 -5.37 -8.51 1.29
N GLY A 74 -6.44 -7.88 1.81
CA GLY A 74 -6.43 -6.46 2.16
C GLY A 74 -5.32 -6.10 3.16
N ASN A 75 -5.14 -6.94 4.19
CA ASN A 75 -4.08 -6.76 5.19
C ASN A 75 -2.67 -6.87 4.58
N GLU A 76 -2.43 -7.81 3.67
CA GLU A 76 -1.13 -7.97 3.01
C GLU A 76 -0.81 -6.78 2.10
N ILE A 77 -1.82 -6.22 1.43
CA ILE A 77 -1.67 -5.00 0.63
C ILE A 77 -1.31 -3.81 1.52
N ASP A 78 -1.98 -3.64 2.66
CA ASP A 78 -1.68 -2.56 3.60
C ASP A 78 -0.30 -2.71 4.26
N PHE A 79 0.08 -3.94 4.60
CA PHE A 79 1.42 -4.26 5.07
C PHE A 79 2.49 -3.89 4.04
N THR A 80 2.29 -4.30 2.78
CA THR A 80 3.19 -3.97 1.67
C THR A 80 3.29 -2.46 1.47
N LYS A 81 2.15 -1.76 1.49
CA LYS A 81 2.09 -0.28 1.41
C LYS A 81 2.92 0.36 2.53
N THR A 82 2.78 -0.11 3.76
CA THR A 82 3.55 0.38 4.91
C THR A 82 5.05 0.19 4.72
N LEU A 83 5.47 -0.97 4.18
CA LEU A 83 6.89 -1.21 3.86
C LEU A 83 7.41 -0.26 2.77
N LEU A 84 6.61 0.00 1.74
CA LEU A 84 6.99 0.90 0.66
C LEU A 84 7.08 2.38 1.12
N ILE A 85 6.18 2.84 2.00
CA ILE A 85 6.28 4.17 2.61
C ILE A 85 7.58 4.29 3.41
N LYS A 86 7.91 3.28 4.23
CA LYS A 86 9.19 3.26 4.96
C LYS A 86 10.40 3.31 4.02
N ALA A 87 10.33 2.62 2.88
CA ALA A 87 11.38 2.65 1.88
C ALA A 87 11.52 4.03 1.22
N GLU A 88 10.40 4.70 0.94
CA GLU A 88 10.37 6.07 0.45
C GLU A 88 11.01 7.04 1.46
N ASP A 89 10.64 6.97 2.74
CA ASP A 89 11.21 7.80 3.80
C ASP A 89 12.73 7.63 3.91
N LEU A 90 13.21 6.39 3.79
CA LEU A 90 14.65 6.10 3.80
C LEU A 90 15.37 6.72 2.60
N ILE A 91 14.75 6.70 1.42
CA ILE A 91 15.27 7.35 0.21
C ILE A 91 15.33 8.88 0.38
N VAL A 92 14.31 9.48 0.99
CA VAL A 92 14.28 10.92 1.29
C VAL A 92 15.42 11.30 2.24
N GLN A 93 15.55 10.57 3.36
CA GLN A 93 16.62 10.81 4.33
C GLN A 93 18.02 10.65 3.73
N ALA A 94 18.21 9.67 2.84
CA ALA A 94 19.47 9.49 2.14
C ALA A 94 19.79 10.68 1.22
N ASP A 95 18.81 11.21 0.50
CA ASP A 95 18.99 12.39 -0.37
C ASP A 95 19.32 13.65 0.44
N ASP A 96 18.66 13.85 1.58
CA ASP A 96 18.91 14.98 2.48
C ASP A 96 20.34 14.94 3.05
N ARG A 97 20.79 13.76 3.53
CA ARG A 97 22.16 13.58 4.03
C ARG A 97 23.20 13.84 2.95
N VAL A 98 22.99 13.32 1.74
CA VAL A 98 23.90 13.57 0.61
C VAL A 98 23.91 15.05 0.25
N SER A 99 22.76 15.70 0.22
CA SER A 99 22.66 17.13 -0.07
C SER A 99 23.37 18.00 0.98
N GLN A 100 23.28 17.64 2.26
CA GLN A 100 24.01 18.30 3.34
C GLN A 100 25.53 18.11 3.22
N LEU A 101 26.00 16.89 2.94
CA LEU A 101 27.43 16.59 2.73
C LEU A 101 28.01 17.34 1.53
N VAL A 102 27.27 17.43 0.43
CA VAL A 102 27.70 18.20 -0.75
C VAL A 102 27.79 19.69 -0.41
N ARG A 103 26.81 20.24 0.32
CA ARG A 103 26.83 21.64 0.74
C ARG A 103 28.03 21.93 1.65
N SER A 104 28.31 21.06 2.63
CA SER A 104 29.43 21.28 3.56
C SER A 104 30.79 21.24 2.86
N GLN A 105 31.03 20.28 1.96
CA GLN A 105 32.27 20.18 1.20
C GLN A 105 32.46 21.33 0.19
N LEU A 106 31.39 21.81 -0.44
CA LEU A 106 31.46 22.97 -1.32
C LEU A 106 31.75 24.24 -0.53
N THR A 107 31.09 24.48 0.61
CA THR A 107 31.39 25.66 1.44
C THR A 107 32.81 25.65 2.00
N ASP A 108 33.43 24.50 2.21
CA ASP A 108 34.83 24.43 2.68
C ASP A 108 35.84 24.62 1.54
N THR A 109 35.51 24.15 0.32
CA THR A 109 36.37 24.32 -0.87
C THR A 109 36.36 25.76 -1.40
N PHE A 110 35.26 26.50 -1.21
CA PHE A 110 35.11 27.89 -1.68
C PHE A 110 35.39 28.96 -0.61
N LYS A 111 35.91 28.58 0.57
CA LYS A 111 36.58 29.54 1.49
C LYS A 111 37.94 29.92 0.90
N PHE A 112 37.92 30.73 -0.15
CA PHE A 112 39.06 31.59 -0.47
C PHE A 112 39.04 32.78 0.49
N TYR A 113 40.23 33.18 0.96
CA TYR A 113 40.49 34.32 1.84
C TYR A 113 39.67 35.57 1.50
#